data_AF-A0A7J8PK43-F1
#
_entry.id   AF-A0A7J8PK43-F1
#
_cell.length_a   1.000
_cell.length_b   1.000
_cell.length_c   1.000
_cell.angle_alpha   90.00
_cell.angle_beta   90.00
_cell.angle_gamma   90.00
#
_symmetry.space_group_name_H-M   'P 1'
#
loop_
_entity.id
_entity.type
_entity.pdbx_description
1 polymer ?
#
loop_
_entity_poly.entity_id
_entity_poly.type
_entity_poly.pdbx_seq_one_letter_code
_entity_poly.pdbx_strand_id
1 'polypeptide(L)'
;MEGKEEDVRLGANKFSERQPIGTTAQTDKDYNEPPPAPLFEHGELYSWSFWRAGIAEFVATFLFLYITVLTVMGVNRAPSKCASVGIQGIAWAFGGMIFALVYCTAGISG
;
A
#
# COMPACT_ATOMS: atom_id res chain seq x y z
N MET A 1 -4.52 24.49 -12.23
CA MET A 1 -4.07 23.20 -12.80
C MET A 1 -2.54 23.08 -12.78
N GLU A 2 -1.78 24.14 -12.44
CA GLU A 2 -0.31 24.12 -12.32
C GLU A 2 0.26 23.23 -11.21
N GLY A 3 -0.26 23.30 -9.97
CA GLY A 3 0.33 22.51 -8.85
C GLY A 3 0.22 20.99 -9.02
N LYS A 4 -0.77 20.53 -9.78
CA LYS A 4 -1.00 19.08 -10.03
C LYS A 4 0.04 18.50 -10.98
N GLU A 5 0.61 19.31 -11.88
CA GLU A 5 1.69 18.90 -12.79
C GLU A 5 3.05 18.96 -12.09
N GLU A 6 3.27 19.89 -11.17
CA GLU A 6 4.49 19.97 -10.35
C GLU A 6 4.64 18.75 -9.43
N ASP A 7 3.56 18.29 -8.79
CA ASP A 7 3.58 17.12 -7.91
C ASP A 7 3.86 15.80 -8.67
N VAL A 8 3.34 15.66 -9.90
CA VAL A 8 3.63 14.51 -10.78
C VAL A 8 5.06 14.57 -11.31
N ARG A 9 5.57 15.78 -11.60
CA ARG A 9 6.96 15.99 -12.00
C ARG A 9 7.95 15.71 -10.86
N LEU A 10 7.59 16.03 -9.62
CA LEU A 10 8.39 15.69 -8.43
C LEU A 10 8.48 14.17 -8.24
N GLY A 11 7.39 13.42 -8.43
CA GLY A 11 7.39 11.96 -8.34
C GLY A 11 8.13 11.26 -9.49
N ALA A 12 7.99 11.76 -10.73
CA ALA A 12 8.54 11.10 -11.92
C ALA A 12 9.97 11.53 -12.28
N ASN A 13 10.41 12.74 -11.93
CA ASN A 13 11.68 13.31 -12.42
C ASN A 13 12.65 13.79 -11.33
N LYS A 14 12.28 13.76 -10.04
CA LYS A 14 13.18 14.21 -8.96
C LYS A 14 14.10 13.09 -8.46
N PHE A 15 13.66 11.84 -8.57
CA PHE A 15 14.46 10.68 -8.22
C PHE A 15 15.08 10.13 -9.50
N SER A 16 16.38 10.39 -9.69
CA SER A 16 17.16 9.59 -10.64
C SER A 16 17.01 8.13 -10.24
N GLU A 17 16.47 7.31 -11.13
CA GLU A 17 16.45 5.86 -11.00
C GLU A 17 17.88 5.37 -10.80
N ARG A 18 18.31 5.24 -9.53
CA ARG A 18 19.66 4.80 -9.17
C ARG A 18 19.73 3.28 -9.13
N GLN A 19 19.26 2.63 -10.20
CA GLN A 19 19.83 1.38 -10.65
C GLN A 19 19.25 1.00 -12.02
N PRO A 20 20.08 0.94 -13.08
CA PRO A 20 19.64 0.29 -14.30
C PRO A 20 19.40 -1.21 -14.02
N ILE A 21 18.20 -1.70 -14.33
CA ILE A 21 17.97 -3.14 -14.53
C ILE A 21 18.81 -3.53 -15.75
N GLY A 22 20.02 -4.02 -15.51
CA GLY A 22 20.98 -4.31 -16.56
C GLY A 22 22.02 -5.33 -16.14
N THR A 23 21.94 -6.52 -16.76
CA THR A 23 22.92 -7.60 -16.68
C THR A 23 24.26 -7.14 -17.26
N THR A 24 25.23 -6.79 -16.41
CA THR A 24 26.65 -6.74 -16.78
C THR A 24 27.48 -7.38 -15.68
N ALA A 25 28.07 -8.53 -15.99
CA ALA A 25 29.10 -9.15 -15.18
C ALA A 25 30.43 -8.39 -15.33
N GLN A 26 31.16 -8.18 -14.21
CA GLN A 26 32.63 -8.08 -14.04
C GLN A 26 32.89 -7.37 -12.69
N THR A 27 33.21 -8.09 -11.61
CA THR A 27 34.58 -8.35 -11.09
C THR A 27 35.26 -7.16 -10.41
N ASP A 28 34.82 -6.82 -9.22
CA ASP A 28 35.58 -6.60 -7.98
C ASP A 28 34.54 -6.68 -6.83
N LYS A 29 34.85 -6.53 -5.54
CA LYS A 29 33.79 -6.54 -4.49
C LYS A 29 32.82 -5.35 -4.66
N ASP A 30 31.81 -5.50 -5.50
CA ASP A 30 30.95 -4.43 -6.04
C ASP A 30 29.72 -4.07 -5.18
N TYR A 31 29.59 -4.63 -3.97
CA TYR A 31 28.53 -4.22 -3.07
C TYR A 31 29.01 -3.07 -2.16
N ASN A 32 28.99 -1.86 -2.71
CA ASN A 32 28.98 -0.67 -1.87
C ASN A 32 27.61 -0.58 -1.22
N GLU A 33 27.56 -0.77 0.09
CA GLU A 33 26.33 -0.67 0.85
C GLU A 33 25.76 0.74 0.62
N PRO A 34 24.51 0.86 0.11
CA PRO A 34 23.93 2.16 -0.14
C PRO A 34 23.93 2.95 1.18
N PRO A 35 24.16 4.27 1.13
CA PRO A 35 24.09 5.09 2.33
C PRO A 35 22.75 4.82 3.04
N PRO A 36 22.74 4.79 4.39
CA PRO A 36 21.54 4.46 5.14
C PRO A 36 20.39 5.35 4.68
N ALA A 37 19.26 4.71 4.35
CA ALA A 37 18.08 5.41 3.88
C ALA A 37 17.72 6.53 4.88
N PRO A 38 17.54 7.78 4.42
CA PRO A 38 17.08 8.85 5.29
C PRO A 38 15.76 8.44 5.95
N LEU A 39 15.63 8.66 7.27
CA LEU A 39 14.40 8.30 8.00
C LEU A 39 13.16 9.03 7.45
N PHE A 40 13.35 10.27 6.99
CA PHE A 40 12.32 11.09 6.37
C PHE A 40 12.95 11.96 5.28
N GLU A 41 12.36 11.92 4.10
CA GLU A 41 12.63 12.90 3.06
C GLU A 41 11.71 14.10 3.30
N HIS A 42 12.24 15.16 3.92
CA HIS A 42 11.45 16.29 4.43
C HIS A 42 10.61 17.00 3.34
N GLY A 43 10.97 16.82 2.06
CA GLY A 43 10.19 17.31 0.93
C GLY A 43 8.87 16.55 0.68
N GLU A 44 8.74 15.31 1.14
CA GLU A 44 7.53 14.50 0.97
C GLU A 44 6.44 14.89 1.97
N LEU A 45 6.81 15.32 3.18
CA LEU A 45 5.87 15.70 4.24
C LEU A 45 4.96 16.89 3.87
N TYR A 46 5.40 17.72 2.92
CA TYR A 46 4.61 18.85 2.40
C TYR A 46 3.96 18.56 1.04
N SER A 47 4.24 17.39 0.44
CA SER A 47 3.68 17.04 -0.86
C SER A 47 2.20 16.68 -0.77
N TRP A 48 1.42 17.13 -1.74
CA TRP A 48 -0.01 16.82 -1.80
C TRP A 48 -0.27 15.32 -2.03
N SER A 49 0.65 14.66 -2.74
CA SER A 49 0.65 13.22 -2.96
C SER A 49 0.79 12.43 -1.65
N PHE A 50 1.65 12.86 -0.73
CA PHE A 50 1.82 12.21 0.58
C PHE A 50 0.54 12.28 1.43
N TRP A 51 -0.14 13.44 1.45
CA TRP A 51 -1.41 13.57 2.17
C TRP A 51 -2.52 12.71 1.57
N ARG A 52 -2.61 12.63 0.23
CA ARG A 52 -3.55 11.74 -0.46
C ARG A 52 -3.26 10.26 -0.19
N ALA A 53 -1.98 9.87 -0.18
CA ALA A 53 -1.57 8.52 0.13
C ALA A 53 -1.92 8.15 1.57
N GLY A 54 -1.64 9.03 2.54
CA GLY A 54 -1.99 8.81 3.95
C GLY A 54 -3.50 8.65 4.19
N ILE A 55 -4.33 9.47 3.53
CA ILE A 55 -5.79 9.32 3.60
C ILE A 55 -6.26 8.01 2.96
N ALA A 56 -5.71 7.65 1.80
CA ALA A 56 -6.06 6.42 1.11
C ALA A 56 -5.80 5.18 1.98
N GLU A 57 -4.62 5.09 2.60
CA GLU A 57 -4.27 4.01 3.52
C GLU A 57 -5.15 4.00 4.78
N PHE A 58 -5.44 5.17 5.35
CA PHE A 58 -6.33 5.26 6.50
C PHE A 58 -7.74 4.73 6.19
N VAL A 59 -8.32 5.11 5.05
CA VAL A 59 -9.65 4.63 4.65
C VAL A 59 -9.61 3.15 4.29
N ALA A 60 -8.56 2.70 3.59
CA ALA A 60 -8.41 1.29 3.23
C ALA A 60 -8.32 0.39 4.47
N THR A 61 -7.47 0.74 5.43
CA THR A 61 -7.34 -0.02 6.69
C THR A 61 -8.59 0.04 7.55
N PHE A 62 -9.28 1.19 7.61
CA PHE A 62 -10.57 1.31 8.29
C PHE A 62 -11.62 0.36 7.70
N LEU A 63 -11.77 0.35 6.37
CA LEU A 63 -12.70 -0.54 5.68
C LEU A 63 -12.31 -2.00 5.82
N PHE A 64 -11.02 -2.32 5.76
CA PHE A 64 -10.52 -3.67 5.96
C PHE A 64 -10.93 -4.22 7.33
N LEU A 65 -10.63 -3.49 8.40
CA LEU A 65 -11.01 -3.89 9.75
C LEU A 65 -12.52 -3.95 9.93
N TYR A 66 -13.25 -2.96 9.41
CA TYR A 66 -14.70 -2.92 9.50
C TYR A 66 -15.34 -4.19 8.92
N ILE A 67 -15.03 -4.53 7.67
CA ILE A 67 -15.64 -5.68 6.99
C ILE A 67 -15.19 -7.00 7.61
N THR A 68 -13.90 -7.18 7.88
CA THR A 68 -13.36 -8.45 8.41
C THR A 68 -13.83 -8.73 9.83
N VAL A 69 -13.74 -7.75 10.74
CA VAL A 69 -14.19 -7.92 12.13
C VAL A 69 -15.70 -8.10 12.21
N LEU A 70 -16.49 -7.35 11.41
CA LEU A 70 -17.93 -7.58 11.36
C LEU A 70 -18.28 -8.97 10.87
N THR A 71 -17.56 -9.49 9.88
CA THR A 71 -17.78 -10.86 9.38
C THR A 71 -17.51 -11.89 10.47
N VAL A 72 -16.40 -11.74 11.22
CA VAL A 72 -16.07 -12.61 12.36
C VAL A 72 -17.14 -12.54 13.45
N MET A 73 -17.57 -11.32 13.83
CA MET A 73 -18.62 -11.13 14.83
C MET A 73 -19.95 -11.71 14.38
N GLY A 74 -20.31 -11.58 13.09
CA GLY A 74 -21.52 -12.15 12.51
C GLY A 74 -21.54 -13.68 12.57
N VAL A 75 -20.43 -14.33 12.21
CA VAL A 75 -20.28 -15.79 12.32
C VAL A 75 -20.29 -16.27 13.78
N ASN A 76 -19.82 -15.44 14.72
CA ASN A 76 -19.84 -15.80 16.13
C ASN A 76 -21.22 -15.63 16.79
N ARG A 77 -22.01 -14.66 16.34
CA ARG A 77 -23.37 -14.41 16.85
C ARG A 77 -24.45 -15.29 16.23
N ALA A 78 -24.18 -15.95 15.11
CA ALA A 78 -25.15 -16.80 14.44
C ALA A 78 -25.54 -18.02 15.29
N PRO A 79 -26.82 -18.47 15.24
CA PRO A 79 -27.32 -19.59 16.04
C PRO A 79 -26.64 -20.93 15.71
N SER A 80 -26.13 -21.07 14.48
CA SER A 80 -25.26 -22.17 14.09
C SER A 80 -24.29 -21.70 13.01
N LYS A 81 -23.15 -22.38 12.86
CA LYS A 81 -22.16 -22.03 11.82
C LYS A 81 -22.73 -22.21 10.41
N CYS A 82 -23.65 -23.15 10.21
CA CYS A 82 -24.34 -23.40 8.94
C CYS A 82 -25.36 -22.31 8.58
N ALA A 83 -25.82 -21.52 9.56
CA ALA A 83 -26.69 -20.36 9.33
C ALA A 83 -25.89 -19.06 9.08
N SER A 84 -24.57 -19.16 8.88
CA SER A 84 -23.67 -18.04 8.66
C SER A 84 -22.74 -18.32 7.48
N VAL A 85 -21.92 -17.34 7.11
CA VAL A 85 -20.86 -17.53 6.10
C VAL A 85 -19.77 -18.52 6.54
N GLY A 86 -19.74 -18.90 7.83
CA GLY A 86 -18.81 -19.87 8.37
C GLY A 86 -17.35 -19.43 8.35
N ILE A 87 -16.44 -20.35 8.68
CA ILE A 87 -14.99 -20.08 8.71
C ILE A 87 -14.47 -19.81 7.28
N GLN A 88 -14.99 -20.52 6.28
CA GLN A 88 -14.64 -20.30 4.88
C GLN A 88 -15.00 -18.88 4.42
N GLY A 89 -16.15 -18.35 4.84
CA GLY A 89 -16.56 -16.98 4.55
C GLY A 89 -15.68 -15.94 5.23
N ILE A 90 -15.21 -16.20 6.45
CA ILE A 90 -14.21 -15.34 7.11
C ILE A 90 -12.93 -15.29 6.28
N ALA A 91 -12.40 -16.45 5.84
CA ALA A 91 -11.20 -16.50 5.02
C ALA A 91 -11.36 -15.71 3.70
N TRP A 92 -12.53 -15.84 3.05
CA TRP A 92 -12.86 -15.04 1.87
C TRP A 92 -12.98 -13.54 2.15
N ALA A 93 -13.51 -13.13 3.30
CA ALA A 93 -13.58 -11.72 3.66
C ALA A 93 -12.18 -11.11 3.82
N PHE A 94 -11.25 -11.81 4.46
CA PHE A 94 -9.85 -11.35 4.57
C PHE A 94 -9.17 -11.26 3.21
N GLY A 95 -9.19 -12.35 2.43
CA GLY A 95 -8.54 -12.37 1.12
C GLY A 95 -9.17 -11.42 0.10
N GLY A 96 -10.51 -11.39 0.04
CA GLY A 96 -11.26 -10.56 -0.89
C GLY A 96 -11.13 -9.06 -0.60
N MET A 97 -11.12 -8.68 0.68
CA MET A 97 -10.91 -7.27 1.05
C MET A 97 -9.50 -6.79 0.74
N ILE A 98 -8.46 -7.60 1.00
CA ILE A 98 -7.09 -7.23 0.61
C ILE A 98 -6.99 -7.09 -0.90
N PHE A 99 -7.51 -8.05 -1.67
CA PHE A 99 -7.52 -7.99 -3.13
C PHE A 99 -8.18 -6.71 -3.65
N ALA A 100 -9.37 -6.37 -3.14
CA ALA A 100 -10.09 -5.18 -3.56
C ALA A 100 -9.40 -3.88 -3.14
N LEU A 101 -8.90 -3.80 -1.90
CA LEU A 101 -8.30 -2.58 -1.37
C LEU A 101 -6.95 -2.29 -2.02
N VAL A 102 -6.08 -3.29 -2.16
CA VAL A 102 -4.81 -3.15 -2.88
C VAL A 102 -5.06 -2.68 -4.32
N TYR A 103 -6.07 -3.25 -5.00
CA TYR A 103 -6.43 -2.80 -6.34
C TYR A 103 -6.84 -1.31 -6.37
N CYS A 104 -7.57 -0.84 -5.36
CA CYS A 104 -8.01 0.55 -5.27
C CYS A 104 -6.90 1.52 -4.84
N THR A 105 -5.95 1.10 -4.01
CA THR A 105 -4.90 1.96 -3.45
C THR A 105 -3.59 1.96 -4.25
N ALA A 106 -3.37 0.96 -5.11
CA ALA A 106 -2.16 0.82 -5.94
C ALA A 106 -1.75 2.08 -6.71
N GLY A 107 -2.74 2.84 -7.21
CA GLY A 107 -2.48 4.06 -7.98
C GLY A 107 -2.31 5.33 -7.13
N ILE A 108 -2.41 5.24 -5.81
CA ILE A 108 -2.41 6.41 -4.91
C ILE A 108 -1.32 6.30 -3.83
N SER A 109 -1.28 5.20 -3.08
CA SER A 109 -0.40 5.02 -1.92
C SER A 109 0.60 3.88 -2.05
N GLY A 110 0.48 3.03 -3.08
CA GLY A 110 1.40 1.92 -3.35
C GLY A 110 0.69 0.68 -3.86
#